data_AF-A0A7Y4T635-F1
#
_entry.id   AF-A0A7Y4T635-F1
#
_cell.length_a   1.000
_cell.length_b   1.000
_cell.length_c   1.000
_cell.angle_alpha   90.00
_cell.angle_beta   90.00
_cell.angle_gamma   90.00
#
_symmetry.space_group_name_H-M   'P 1'
#
loop_
_entity.id
_entity.type
_entity.pdbx_description
1 polymer ?
#
loop_
_entity_poly.entity_id
_entity_poly.type
_entity_poly.pdbx_seq_one_letter_code
_entity_poly.pdbx_strand_id
1 'polypeptide(L)'
;MAKKNHDPCLESDNYSNLYRTYLLINNTIAAEEMISNVKISILNCSNPASLARYHDEFGKYFYKRNEYDSAFYYFQKSSEFYFRAKDSIRGMNALSQLGLVYLKKDLPSLAIKHFKAYYDYVQLYGSNQNKIHGALQMASTYNKLSDGIQALSYVIEAEKIANKVGDKYSRKNILDYKAWAYENVKEYETALKAYHSYMDYYKDTLIPEQRLKEIENLRTKYEIEKKESTIEVQKQQLRNGNIILLSIIGILTLLSIGAIVLYLFNKKLKKSNKEKEFLIKEIHHRVKNNLQVLSSLLHLQSRYIKDEVALDAMREGQNRVDAMGLIHQKLYTGNNLANVEMREYVSKLGNSLLDSFGIHDNRIEIVYNLSKLYLDVEKAIPLGLIINELITNSLKHAFDPLEKGIITIELHKNYLDNDYLVVSDTGRGNRQQRDEKQNASFGTGLISILTEKLNGKIEINQENGYQTKISFENLNL
;
A
#
# COMPACT_ATOMS: atom_id res chain seq x y z
N MET A 1 -18.09 -5.53 113.67
CA MET A 1 -17.14 -6.05 112.67
C MET A 1 -17.92 -6.51 111.45
N ALA A 2 -18.06 -5.65 110.44
CA ALA A 2 -18.65 -6.01 109.16
C ALA A 2 -17.53 -6.55 108.25
N LYS A 3 -17.55 -7.84 107.90
CA LYS A 3 -16.76 -8.33 106.76
C LYS A 3 -17.28 -7.59 105.53
N LYS A 4 -16.54 -6.60 105.02
CA LYS A 4 -16.78 -6.09 103.66
C LYS A 4 -16.75 -7.30 102.73
N ASN A 5 -17.83 -7.53 101.99
CA ASN A 5 -17.85 -8.47 100.87
C ASN A 5 -16.70 -8.08 99.94
N HIS A 6 -15.61 -8.84 100.00
CA HIS A 6 -14.45 -8.68 99.12
C HIS A 6 -14.81 -9.41 97.83
N ASP A 7 -15.16 -8.66 96.79
CA ASP A 7 -15.46 -9.20 95.45
C ASP A 7 -14.16 -9.27 94.64
N PRO A 8 -13.59 -10.47 94.43
CA PRO A 8 -12.33 -10.64 93.71
C PRO A 8 -12.40 -10.15 92.26
N CYS A 9 -13.59 -10.14 91.65
CA CYS A 9 -13.78 -9.65 90.30
C CYS A 9 -13.67 -8.12 90.24
N LEU A 10 -14.27 -7.42 91.20
CA LEU A 10 -14.19 -5.96 91.31
C LEU A 10 -12.75 -5.50 91.59
N GLU A 11 -12.03 -6.25 92.42
CA GLU A 11 -10.62 -5.97 92.71
C GLU A 11 -9.74 -6.14 91.46
N SER A 12 -9.94 -7.22 90.70
CA SER A 12 -9.25 -7.49 89.44
C SER A 12 -9.50 -6.39 88.39
N ASP A 13 -10.74 -5.90 88.30
CA ASP A 13 -11.11 -4.79 87.41
C ASP A 13 -10.42 -3.48 87.82
N ASN A 14 -10.29 -3.21 89.13
CA ASN A 14 -9.57 -2.03 89.63
C ASN A 14 -8.07 -2.09 89.32
N TYR A 15 -7.42 -3.23 89.54
CA TYR A 15 -6.01 -3.40 89.16
C TYR A 15 -5.82 -3.28 87.64
N SER A 16 -6.77 -3.76 86.82
CA SER A 16 -6.73 -3.62 85.36
C SER A 16 -6.84 -2.15 84.90
N ASN A 17 -7.65 -1.34 85.59
CA ASN A 17 -7.74 0.09 85.31
C ASN A 17 -6.47 0.85 85.73
N LEU A 18 -5.89 0.49 86.88
CA LEU A 18 -4.60 1.03 87.32
C LEU A 18 -3.47 0.67 86.35
N TYR A 19 -3.43 -0.58 85.88
CA TYR A 19 -2.52 -1.03 84.83
C TYR A 19 -2.57 -0.15 83.58
N ARG A 20 -3.77 0.10 83.04
CA ARG A 20 -3.96 0.98 81.87
C ARG A 20 -3.48 2.40 82.14
N THR A 21 -3.76 2.92 83.32
CA THR A 21 -3.34 4.27 83.73
C THR A 21 -1.82 4.36 83.79
N TYR A 22 -1.15 3.37 84.38
CA TYR A 22 0.31 3.31 84.44
C TYR A 22 0.97 3.17 83.07
N LEU A 23 0.36 2.42 82.14
CA LEU A 23 0.82 2.37 80.75
C LEU A 23 0.69 3.71 80.03
N LEU A 24 -0.39 4.47 80.27
CA LEU A 24 -0.59 5.78 79.65
C LEU A 24 0.46 6.80 80.10
N ILE A 25 0.96 6.68 81.33
CA ILE A 25 2.03 7.54 81.86
C ILE A 25 3.43 6.92 81.71
N ASN A 26 3.60 5.88 80.87
CA ASN A 26 4.86 5.18 80.62
C ASN A 26 5.57 4.61 81.88
N ASN A 27 4.82 4.34 82.96
CA ASN A 27 5.37 3.70 84.15
C ASN A 27 5.23 2.17 84.05
N THR A 28 6.19 1.55 83.36
CA THR A 28 6.18 0.11 83.05
C THR A 28 6.31 -0.77 84.29
N ILE A 29 7.09 -0.36 85.29
CA ILE A 29 7.31 -1.13 86.53
C ILE A 29 6.01 -1.23 87.33
N ALA A 30 5.32 -0.10 87.55
CA ALA A 30 4.04 -0.10 88.26
C ALA A 30 2.95 -0.85 87.46
N ALA A 31 2.99 -0.77 86.12
CA ALA A 31 2.10 -1.56 85.28
C ALA A 31 2.36 -3.08 85.44
N GLU A 32 3.62 -3.53 85.50
CA GLU A 32 3.99 -4.93 85.71
C GLU A 32 3.62 -5.46 87.12
N GLU A 33 3.62 -4.60 88.12
CA GLU A 33 3.10 -4.94 89.45
C GLU A 33 1.57 -5.09 89.42
N MET A 34 0.85 -4.14 88.82
CA MET A 34 -0.60 -4.21 88.72
C MET A 34 -1.06 -5.45 87.96
N ILE A 35 -0.42 -5.79 86.83
CA ILE A 35 -0.79 -6.96 86.05
C ILE A 35 -0.54 -8.28 86.80
N SER A 36 0.45 -8.31 87.70
CA SER A 36 0.68 -9.43 88.62
C SER A 36 -0.44 -9.55 89.67
N ASN A 37 -0.90 -8.42 90.23
CA ASN A 37 -2.02 -8.37 91.17
C ASN A 37 -3.37 -8.75 90.52
N VAL A 38 -3.56 -8.41 89.24
CA VAL A 38 -4.72 -8.87 88.45
C VAL A 38 -4.73 -10.42 88.36
N LYS A 39 -3.57 -11.05 88.12
CA LYS A 39 -3.45 -12.51 88.01
C LYS A 39 -3.79 -13.25 89.32
N ILE A 40 -3.53 -12.64 90.47
CA ILE A 40 -3.84 -13.23 91.78
C ILE A 40 -5.34 -13.09 92.10
N SER A 41 -5.89 -11.88 91.92
CA SER A 41 -7.31 -11.60 92.20
C SER A 41 -8.27 -12.38 91.30
N ILE A 42 -7.89 -12.65 90.05
CA ILE A 42 -8.75 -13.33 89.09
C ILE A 42 -8.91 -14.84 89.37
N LEU A 43 -8.00 -15.48 90.12
CA LEU A 43 -8.10 -16.91 90.47
C LEU A 43 -9.37 -17.25 91.25
N ASN A 44 -9.93 -16.26 91.97
CA ASN A 44 -11.14 -16.40 92.76
C ASN A 44 -12.36 -15.70 92.12
N CYS A 45 -12.24 -15.20 90.88
CA CYS A 45 -13.33 -14.53 90.18
C CYS A 45 -14.15 -15.52 89.34
N SER A 46 -15.47 -15.52 89.53
CA SER A 46 -16.40 -16.34 88.73
C SER A 46 -17.21 -15.55 87.70
N ASN A 47 -17.08 -14.21 87.66
CA ASN A 47 -17.82 -13.36 86.72
C ASN A 47 -17.22 -13.46 85.29
N PRO A 48 -17.97 -13.98 84.29
CA PRO A 48 -17.48 -14.11 82.93
C PRO A 48 -17.06 -12.77 82.29
N ALA A 49 -17.72 -11.65 82.63
CA ALA A 49 -17.39 -10.35 82.05
C ALA A 49 -16.03 -9.82 82.53
N SER A 50 -15.73 -9.94 83.82
CA SER A 50 -14.44 -9.54 84.39
C SER A 50 -13.31 -10.46 83.90
N LEU A 51 -13.57 -11.78 83.80
CA LEU A 51 -12.64 -12.74 83.17
C LEU A 51 -12.35 -12.39 81.70
N ALA A 52 -13.36 -11.99 80.93
CA ALA A 52 -13.19 -11.60 79.54
C ALA A 52 -12.31 -10.35 79.37
N ARG A 53 -12.53 -9.32 80.21
CA ARG A 53 -11.73 -8.09 80.23
C ARG A 53 -10.28 -8.36 80.60
N TYR A 54 -10.05 -9.21 81.60
CA TYR A 54 -8.72 -9.66 81.99
C TYR A 54 -7.97 -10.26 80.79
N HIS A 55 -8.58 -11.26 80.15
CA HIS A 55 -7.94 -11.94 79.03
C HIS A 55 -7.74 -10.99 77.83
N ASP A 56 -8.62 -10.02 77.58
CA ASP A 56 -8.43 -9.02 76.51
C ASP A 56 -7.18 -8.15 76.76
N GLU A 57 -6.98 -7.69 77.99
CA GLU A 57 -5.82 -6.85 78.36
C GLU A 57 -4.51 -7.63 78.27
N PHE A 58 -4.47 -8.88 78.72
CA PHE A 58 -3.30 -9.72 78.55
C PHE A 58 -3.02 -10.04 77.08
N GLY A 59 -4.06 -10.26 76.28
CA GLY A 59 -3.92 -10.42 74.83
C GLY A 59 -3.21 -9.22 74.21
N LYS A 60 -3.65 -7.99 74.54
CA LYS A 60 -3.02 -6.74 74.08
C LYS A 60 -1.60 -6.58 74.60
N TYR A 61 -1.35 -6.94 75.86
CA TYR A 61 -0.02 -6.87 76.47
C TYR A 61 0.98 -7.74 75.72
N PHE A 62 0.66 -9.02 75.50
CA PHE A 62 1.52 -9.94 74.76
C PHE A 62 1.66 -9.55 73.29
N TYR A 63 0.57 -9.06 72.67
CA TYR A 63 0.62 -8.57 71.29
C TYR A 63 1.63 -7.44 71.11
N LYS A 64 1.67 -6.48 72.04
CA LYS A 64 2.64 -5.35 72.01
C LYS A 64 4.09 -5.81 72.17
N ARG A 65 4.34 -6.94 72.84
CA ARG A 65 5.67 -7.54 73.01
C ARG A 65 6.07 -8.47 71.86
N ASN A 66 5.24 -8.58 70.81
CA ASN A 66 5.39 -9.53 69.70
C ASN A 66 5.30 -11.01 70.15
N GLU A 67 4.72 -11.29 71.32
CA GLU A 67 4.50 -12.65 71.85
C GLU A 67 3.15 -13.19 71.33
N TYR A 68 3.10 -13.49 70.02
CA TYR A 68 1.85 -13.71 69.30
C TYR A 68 1.07 -14.96 69.71
N ASP A 69 1.74 -16.05 70.13
CA ASP A 69 1.06 -17.27 70.57
C ASP A 69 0.35 -17.08 71.91
N SER A 70 1.00 -16.36 72.84
CA SER A 70 0.37 -15.91 74.09
C SER A 70 -0.81 -14.98 73.78
N ALA A 71 -0.59 -13.95 72.95
CA ALA A 71 -1.66 -13.03 72.56
C ALA A 71 -2.88 -13.77 71.97
N PHE A 72 -2.63 -14.75 71.11
CA PHE A 72 -3.67 -15.60 70.54
C PHE A 72 -4.48 -16.33 71.61
N TYR A 73 -3.80 -17.01 72.53
CA TYR A 73 -4.46 -17.74 73.63
C TYR A 73 -5.37 -16.81 74.46
N TYR A 74 -4.85 -15.65 74.85
CA TYR A 74 -5.58 -14.70 75.68
C TYR A 74 -6.76 -14.06 74.93
N PHE A 75 -6.61 -13.67 73.66
CA PHE A 75 -7.74 -13.17 72.87
C PHE A 75 -8.82 -14.24 72.62
N GLN A 76 -8.43 -15.50 72.43
CA GLN A 76 -9.36 -16.60 72.29
C GLN A 76 -10.18 -16.79 73.56
N LYS A 77 -9.53 -16.80 74.73
CA LYS A 77 -10.21 -16.87 76.03
C LYS A 77 -11.10 -15.67 76.29
N SER A 78 -10.63 -14.47 75.94
CA SER A 78 -11.43 -13.25 76.06
C SER A 78 -12.73 -13.35 75.27
N SER A 79 -12.65 -13.80 74.01
CA SER A 79 -13.83 -13.99 73.16
C SER A 79 -14.82 -15.00 73.76
N GLU A 80 -14.32 -16.17 74.21
CA GLU A 80 -15.12 -17.22 74.86
C GLU A 80 -15.91 -16.68 76.06
N PHE A 81 -15.23 -15.92 76.94
CA PHE A 81 -15.85 -15.37 78.15
C PHE A 81 -16.82 -14.22 77.85
N TYR A 82 -16.55 -13.37 76.86
CA TYR A 82 -17.51 -12.34 76.43
C TYR A 82 -18.81 -12.95 75.89
N PHE A 83 -18.74 -14.04 75.11
CA PHE A 83 -19.95 -14.74 74.66
C PHE A 83 -20.71 -15.39 75.83
N ARG A 84 -20.00 -15.96 76.83
CA ARG A 84 -20.65 -16.45 78.07
C ARG A 84 -21.30 -15.32 78.87
N ALA A 85 -20.71 -14.13 78.86
CA ALA A 85 -21.29 -12.92 79.46
C ALA A 85 -22.43 -12.31 78.63
N LYS A 86 -22.78 -12.90 77.47
CA LYS A 86 -23.75 -12.36 76.50
C LYS A 86 -23.38 -10.98 75.93
N ASP A 87 -22.10 -10.61 75.97
CA ASP A 87 -21.54 -9.40 75.36
C ASP A 87 -20.95 -9.71 73.98
N SER A 88 -21.84 -9.91 73.01
CA SER A 88 -21.46 -10.37 71.66
C SER A 88 -20.58 -9.37 70.91
N ILE A 89 -20.73 -8.06 71.13
CA ILE A 89 -19.91 -7.04 70.44
C ILE A 89 -18.45 -7.08 70.90
N ARG A 90 -18.21 -7.21 72.22
CA ARG A 90 -16.83 -7.34 72.73
C ARG A 90 -16.24 -8.70 72.40
N GLY A 91 -17.05 -9.76 72.40
CA GLY A 91 -16.63 -11.09 71.93
C GLY A 91 -16.15 -11.07 70.48
N MET A 92 -16.86 -10.34 69.61
CA MET A 92 -16.50 -10.14 68.21
C MET A 92 -15.27 -9.24 68.04
N ASN A 93 -15.12 -8.17 68.85
CA ASN A 93 -13.89 -7.38 68.85
C ASN A 93 -12.66 -8.23 69.23
N ALA A 94 -12.79 -9.13 70.21
CA ALA A 94 -11.73 -10.08 70.56
C ALA A 94 -11.41 -11.05 69.41
N LEU A 95 -12.41 -11.49 68.63
CA LEU A 95 -12.17 -12.25 67.38
C LEU A 95 -11.40 -11.44 66.34
N SER A 96 -11.73 -10.15 66.19
CA SER A 96 -10.97 -9.26 65.29
C SER A 96 -9.50 -9.12 65.73
N GLN A 97 -9.21 -9.11 67.04
CA GLN A 97 -7.83 -9.12 67.54
C GLN A 97 -7.07 -10.41 67.17
N LEU A 98 -7.74 -11.57 67.15
CA LEU A 98 -7.13 -12.81 66.64
C LEU A 98 -6.77 -12.71 65.15
N GLY A 99 -7.61 -12.05 64.34
CA GLY A 99 -7.30 -11.75 62.94
C GLY A 99 -6.01 -10.92 62.82
N LEU A 100 -5.85 -9.91 63.67
CA LEU A 100 -4.63 -9.09 63.70
C LEU A 100 -3.39 -9.86 64.14
N VAL A 101 -3.52 -10.84 65.05
CA VAL A 101 -2.42 -11.75 65.41
C VAL A 101 -1.98 -12.55 64.19
N TYR A 102 -2.91 -13.13 63.43
CA TYR A 102 -2.58 -13.87 62.21
C TYR A 102 -1.92 -13.00 61.14
N LEU A 103 -2.35 -11.75 60.96
CA LEU A 103 -1.67 -10.83 60.04
C LEU A 103 -0.23 -10.52 60.46
N LYS A 104 0.06 -10.45 61.77
CA LYS A 104 1.42 -10.26 62.28
C LYS A 104 2.30 -11.49 62.16
N LYS A 105 1.70 -12.68 62.22
CA LYS A 105 2.36 -13.97 61.91
C LYS A 105 2.51 -14.23 60.40
N ASP A 106 2.14 -13.26 59.56
CA ASP A 106 2.14 -13.36 58.10
C ASP A 106 1.29 -14.53 57.54
N LEU A 107 0.15 -14.79 58.20
CA LEU A 107 -0.83 -15.82 57.81
C LEU A 107 -2.18 -15.18 57.44
N PRO A 108 -2.25 -14.36 56.37
CA PRO A 108 -3.45 -13.58 56.04
C PRO A 108 -4.65 -14.44 55.66
N SER A 109 -4.45 -15.65 55.11
CA SER A 109 -5.54 -16.59 54.81
C SER A 109 -6.31 -17.04 56.06
N LEU A 110 -5.60 -17.25 57.17
CA LEU A 110 -6.21 -17.60 58.46
C LEU A 110 -6.89 -16.40 59.11
N ALA A 111 -6.36 -15.18 58.91
CA ALA A 111 -6.95 -13.96 59.40
C ALA A 111 -8.36 -13.70 58.83
N ILE A 112 -8.60 -14.05 57.55
CA ILE A 112 -9.89 -13.90 56.87
C ILE A 112 -11.02 -14.52 57.68
N LYS A 113 -10.83 -15.73 58.23
CA LYS A 113 -11.88 -16.42 58.99
C LYS A 113 -12.37 -15.57 60.16
N HIS A 114 -11.44 -14.95 60.88
CA HIS A 114 -11.73 -14.16 62.07
C HIS A 114 -12.29 -12.78 61.72
N PHE A 115 -11.72 -12.11 60.72
CA PHE A 115 -12.24 -10.82 60.25
C PHE A 115 -13.58 -10.94 59.56
N LYS A 116 -13.84 -12.04 58.83
CA LYS A 116 -15.14 -12.29 58.20
C LYS A 116 -16.23 -12.51 59.26
N ALA A 117 -15.94 -13.30 60.29
CA ALA A 117 -16.89 -13.48 61.40
C ALA A 117 -17.23 -12.15 62.10
N TYR A 118 -16.21 -11.31 62.33
CA TYR A 118 -16.42 -9.95 62.83
C TYR A 118 -17.25 -9.10 61.86
N TYR A 119 -16.87 -9.08 60.59
CA TYR A 119 -17.48 -8.32 59.51
C TYR A 119 -18.97 -8.65 59.38
N ASP A 120 -19.31 -9.93 59.22
CA ASP A 120 -20.69 -10.40 59.05
C ASP A 120 -21.55 -10.00 60.26
N TYR A 121 -20.99 -10.07 61.48
CA TYR A 121 -21.68 -9.64 62.69
C TYR A 121 -21.91 -8.12 62.74
N VAL A 122 -20.88 -7.31 62.48
CA VAL A 122 -21.02 -5.85 62.57
C VAL A 122 -21.86 -5.27 61.44
N GLN A 123 -22.01 -5.96 60.31
CA GLN A 123 -22.94 -5.56 59.27
C GLN A 123 -24.39 -5.63 59.73
N LEU A 124 -24.75 -6.63 60.54
CA LEU A 124 -26.10 -6.81 61.07
C LEU A 124 -26.36 -5.95 62.32
N TYR A 125 -25.41 -5.89 63.24
CA TYR A 125 -25.64 -5.36 64.59
C TYR A 125 -24.68 -4.22 65.01
N GLY A 126 -23.69 -3.90 64.18
CA GLY A 126 -22.66 -2.92 64.50
C GLY A 126 -23.03 -1.48 64.11
N SER A 127 -22.34 -0.51 64.75
CA SER A 127 -22.40 0.90 64.34
C SER A 127 -21.73 1.11 62.97
N ASN A 128 -21.98 2.25 62.33
CA ASN A 128 -21.30 2.59 61.07
C ASN A 128 -19.77 2.60 61.21
N GLN A 129 -19.24 2.99 62.36
CA GLN A 129 -17.81 2.92 62.68
C GLN A 129 -17.29 1.47 62.70
N ASN A 130 -18.05 0.54 63.28
CA ASN A 130 -17.69 -0.88 63.28
C ASN A 130 -17.71 -1.47 61.87
N LYS A 131 -18.69 -1.08 61.04
CA LYS A 131 -18.78 -1.52 59.64
C LYS A 131 -17.59 -1.05 58.81
N ILE A 132 -17.23 0.24 58.93
CA ILE A 132 -16.02 0.79 58.29
C ILE A 132 -14.78 0.04 58.76
N HIS A 133 -14.62 -0.15 60.08
CA HIS A 133 -13.49 -0.89 60.64
C HIS A 133 -13.40 -2.31 60.07
N GLY A 134 -14.50 -3.08 60.10
CA GLY A 134 -14.53 -4.44 59.58
C GLY A 134 -14.19 -4.50 58.08
N ALA A 135 -14.75 -3.60 57.27
CA ALA A 135 -14.45 -3.51 55.85
C ALA A 135 -12.97 -3.20 55.59
N LEU A 136 -12.37 -2.29 56.35
CA LEU A 136 -10.94 -1.95 56.22
C LEU A 136 -10.02 -3.11 56.64
N GLN A 137 -10.40 -3.91 57.65
CA GLN A 137 -9.65 -5.12 58.01
C GLN A 137 -9.68 -6.17 56.90
N MET A 138 -10.85 -6.35 56.26
CA MET A 138 -10.99 -7.23 55.09
C MET A 138 -10.13 -6.71 53.93
N ALA A 139 -10.20 -5.42 53.64
CA ALA A 139 -9.40 -4.77 52.60
C ALA A 139 -7.89 -4.96 52.82
N SER A 140 -7.39 -4.68 54.02
CA SER A 140 -5.98 -4.87 54.36
C SER A 140 -5.53 -6.33 54.24
N THR A 141 -6.42 -7.27 54.56
CA THR A 141 -6.12 -8.71 54.50
C THR A 141 -6.03 -9.19 53.06
N TYR A 142 -6.98 -8.80 52.20
CA TYR A 142 -6.93 -9.12 50.77
C TYR A 142 -5.76 -8.44 50.05
N ASN A 143 -5.40 -7.22 50.46
CA ASN A 143 -4.21 -6.56 49.96
C ASN A 143 -2.92 -7.32 50.29
N LYS A 144 -2.81 -7.90 51.50
CA LYS A 144 -1.68 -8.79 51.87
C LYS A 144 -1.64 -10.09 51.06
N LEU A 145 -2.78 -10.53 50.54
CA LEU A 145 -2.88 -11.69 49.64
C LEU A 145 -2.66 -11.32 48.17
N SER A 146 -2.35 -10.06 47.87
CA SER A 146 -2.26 -9.52 46.50
C SER A 146 -3.55 -9.65 45.69
N ASP A 147 -4.70 -9.84 46.35
CA ASP A 147 -6.02 -9.83 45.73
C ASP A 147 -6.60 -8.41 45.77
N GLY A 148 -6.10 -7.57 44.86
CA GLY A 148 -6.49 -6.17 44.77
C GLY A 148 -7.97 -5.96 44.44
N ILE A 149 -8.61 -6.92 43.75
CA ILE A 149 -10.02 -6.81 43.36
C ILE A 149 -10.93 -6.92 44.59
N GLN A 150 -10.73 -7.96 45.42
CA GLN A 150 -11.47 -8.11 46.66
C GLN A 150 -11.17 -6.95 47.62
N ALA A 151 -9.89 -6.58 47.75
CA ALA A 151 -9.51 -5.45 48.59
C ALA A 151 -10.25 -4.16 48.19
N LEU A 152 -10.28 -3.84 46.90
CA LEU A 152 -10.95 -2.65 46.38
C LEU A 152 -12.47 -2.67 46.67
N SER A 153 -13.12 -3.83 46.57
CA SER A 153 -14.54 -3.97 46.90
C SER A 153 -14.83 -3.53 48.34
N TYR A 154 -14.05 -4.00 49.32
CA TYR A 154 -14.25 -3.63 50.72
C TYR A 154 -13.84 -2.18 51.01
N VAL A 155 -12.82 -1.64 50.34
CA VAL A 155 -12.43 -0.23 50.48
C VAL A 155 -13.53 0.71 49.96
N ILE A 156 -14.14 0.39 48.81
CA ILE A 156 -15.25 1.18 48.25
C ILE A 156 -16.46 1.15 49.17
N GLU A 157 -16.77 -0.01 49.76
CA GLU A 157 -17.83 -0.11 50.75
C GLU A 157 -17.55 0.76 51.98
N ALA A 158 -16.34 0.66 52.55
CA ALA A 158 -15.91 1.48 53.68
C ALA A 158 -16.00 2.99 53.35
N GLU A 159 -15.57 3.39 52.16
CA GLU A 159 -15.64 4.77 51.66
C GLU A 159 -17.08 5.27 51.55
N LYS A 160 -17.98 4.44 51.03
CA LYS A 160 -19.42 4.77 50.91
C LYS A 160 -20.05 5.01 52.28
N ILE A 161 -19.75 4.16 53.26
CA ILE A 161 -20.29 4.30 54.61
C ILE A 161 -19.68 5.55 55.28
N ALA A 162 -18.37 5.75 55.19
CA ALA A 162 -17.66 6.89 55.76
C ALA A 162 -18.20 8.23 55.23
N ASN A 163 -18.41 8.34 53.92
CA ASN A 163 -18.98 9.54 53.30
C ASN A 163 -20.41 9.81 53.77
N LYS A 164 -21.24 8.77 53.92
CA LYS A 164 -22.63 8.91 54.38
C LYS A 164 -22.72 9.48 55.81
N VAL A 165 -21.77 9.12 56.67
CA VAL A 165 -21.77 9.52 58.10
C VAL A 165 -20.84 10.69 58.40
N GLY A 166 -20.14 11.22 57.39
CA GLY A 166 -19.17 12.31 57.57
C GLY A 166 -17.93 11.90 58.37
N ASP A 167 -17.53 10.63 58.35
CA ASP A 167 -16.37 10.13 59.09
C ASP A 167 -15.06 10.53 58.38
N LYS A 168 -14.50 11.65 58.85
CA LYS A 168 -13.21 12.15 58.38
C LYS A 168 -12.02 11.34 58.91
N TYR A 169 -12.16 10.68 60.06
CA TYR A 169 -11.05 9.96 60.70
C TYR A 169 -10.65 8.71 59.90
N SER A 170 -11.63 7.96 59.39
CA SER A 170 -11.36 6.75 58.60
C SER A 170 -10.85 7.04 57.19
N ARG A 171 -10.98 8.30 56.71
CA ARG A 171 -10.58 8.71 55.35
C ARG A 171 -9.12 8.37 55.05
N LYS A 172 -8.24 8.52 56.03
CA LYS A 172 -6.83 8.10 55.97
C LYS A 172 -6.69 6.66 55.49
N ASN A 173 -7.24 5.73 56.26
CA ASN A 173 -7.04 4.30 56.07
C ASN A 173 -7.73 3.83 54.78
N ILE A 174 -8.86 4.45 54.44
CA ILE A 174 -9.54 4.24 53.17
C ILE A 174 -8.61 4.59 52.00
N LEU A 175 -8.00 5.77 51.99
CA LEU A 175 -7.11 6.20 50.90
C LEU A 175 -5.85 5.33 50.80
N ASP A 176 -5.26 4.95 51.93
CA ASP A 176 -4.07 4.08 51.99
C ASP A 176 -4.37 2.68 51.42
N TYR A 177 -5.43 2.03 51.90
CA TYR A 177 -5.81 0.70 51.40
C TYR A 177 -6.34 0.74 49.97
N LYS A 178 -6.95 1.85 49.55
CA LYS A 178 -7.36 2.08 48.15
C LYS A 178 -6.16 2.12 47.23
N ALA A 179 -5.13 2.87 47.61
CA ALA A 179 -3.92 2.99 46.83
C ALA A 179 -3.17 1.64 46.73
N TRP A 180 -3.07 0.91 47.83
CA TRP A 180 -2.50 -0.44 47.84
C TRP A 180 -3.31 -1.44 46.98
N ALA A 181 -4.65 -1.36 47.03
CA ALA A 181 -5.50 -2.19 46.17
C ALA A 181 -5.29 -1.88 44.68
N TYR A 182 -5.15 -0.61 44.30
CA TYR A 182 -4.82 -0.21 42.93
C TYR A 182 -3.43 -0.68 42.49
N GLU A 183 -2.43 -0.68 43.39
CA GLU A 183 -1.12 -1.24 43.09
C GLU A 183 -1.21 -2.76 42.82
N ASN A 184 -1.99 -3.50 43.63
CA ASN A 184 -2.17 -4.95 43.45
C ASN A 184 -2.86 -5.32 42.12
N VAL A 185 -3.75 -4.46 41.60
CA VAL A 185 -4.34 -4.64 40.26
C VAL A 185 -3.49 -4.05 39.13
N LYS A 186 -2.28 -3.55 39.44
CA LYS A 186 -1.33 -2.92 38.49
C LYS A 186 -1.83 -1.65 37.82
N GLU A 187 -2.80 -0.97 38.43
CA GLU A 187 -3.29 0.33 37.99
C GLU A 187 -2.42 1.45 38.61
N TYR A 188 -1.13 1.49 38.25
CA TYR A 188 -0.15 2.32 38.96
C TYR A 188 -0.44 3.82 38.88
N GLU A 189 -1.02 4.32 37.78
CA GLU A 189 -1.44 5.71 37.68
C GLU A 189 -2.52 6.06 38.73
N THR A 190 -3.52 5.21 38.84
CA THR A 190 -4.64 5.39 39.78
C THR A 190 -4.17 5.21 41.22
N ALA A 191 -3.27 4.25 41.47
CA ALA A 191 -2.61 4.05 42.75
C ALA A 191 -1.82 5.32 43.17
N LEU A 192 -1.04 5.92 42.27
CA LEU A 192 -0.31 7.16 42.52
C LEU A 192 -1.25 8.33 42.82
N LYS A 193 -2.38 8.46 42.11
CA LYS A 193 -3.40 9.49 42.41
C LYS A 193 -4.01 9.30 43.80
N ALA A 194 -4.30 8.04 44.19
CA ALA A 194 -4.81 7.71 45.51
C ALA A 194 -3.77 8.00 46.61
N TYR A 195 -2.49 7.68 46.37
CA TYR A 195 -1.40 8.05 47.28
C TYR A 195 -1.21 9.56 47.37
N HIS A 196 -1.31 10.31 46.27
CA HIS A 196 -1.25 11.76 46.31
C HIS A 196 -2.37 12.36 47.17
N SER A 197 -3.59 11.83 47.01
CA SER A 197 -4.74 12.21 47.84
C SER A 197 -4.54 11.87 49.31
N TYR A 198 -3.88 10.73 49.60
CA TYR A 198 -3.46 10.36 50.95
C TYR A 198 -2.44 11.36 51.50
N MET A 199 -1.40 11.71 50.74
CA MET A 199 -0.36 12.65 51.14
C MET A 199 -0.90 14.06 51.40
N ASP A 200 -1.84 14.53 50.58
CA ASP A 200 -2.52 15.82 50.77
C ASP A 200 -3.28 15.90 52.10
N TYR A 201 -3.87 14.78 52.55
CA TYR A 201 -4.51 14.68 53.85
C TYR A 201 -3.49 14.77 55.01
N TYR A 202 -2.21 14.49 54.77
CA TYR A 202 -1.11 14.49 55.74
C TYR A 202 -0.29 15.78 55.81
N LYS A 203 -0.66 16.84 55.08
CA LYS A 203 0.16 18.07 54.99
C LYS A 203 0.66 18.62 56.34
N ASP A 204 -0.09 18.40 57.43
CA ASP A 204 0.24 18.87 58.78
C ASP A 204 0.81 17.79 59.72
N THR A 205 1.15 16.59 59.24
CA THR A 205 1.65 15.47 60.07
C THR A 205 2.84 14.76 59.41
N LEU A 206 3.85 14.39 60.20
CA LEU A 206 5.05 13.72 59.70
C LEU A 206 4.70 12.37 59.06
N ILE A 207 4.97 12.23 57.76
CA ILE A 207 4.77 10.97 57.03
C ILE A 207 6.01 10.08 57.27
N PRO A 208 5.84 8.80 57.64
CA PRO A 208 6.97 7.91 57.87
C PRO A 208 7.87 7.77 56.62
N GLU A 209 9.18 7.84 56.80
CA GLU A 209 10.18 7.73 55.71
C GLU A 209 10.00 6.46 54.85
N GLN A 210 9.63 5.35 55.49
CA GLN A 210 9.33 4.09 54.82
C GLN A 210 8.20 4.22 53.78
N ARG A 211 7.15 5.01 54.08
CA ARG A 211 6.01 5.21 53.18
C ARG A 211 6.39 6.07 51.98
N LEU A 212 7.24 7.08 52.17
CA LEU A 212 7.76 7.90 51.06
C LEU A 212 8.52 7.02 50.06
N LYS A 213 9.34 6.08 50.56
CA LYS A 213 10.08 5.13 49.73
C LYS A 213 9.16 4.20 48.93
N GLU A 214 8.06 3.74 49.51
CA GLU A 214 7.04 2.92 48.82
C GLU A 214 6.44 3.68 47.61
N ILE A 215 6.11 4.96 47.80
CA ILE A 215 5.54 5.81 46.74
C ILE A 215 6.54 6.07 45.62
N GLU A 216 7.80 6.34 45.94
CA GLU A 216 8.86 6.52 44.92
C GLU A 216 9.14 5.24 44.12
N ASN A 217 9.10 4.07 44.78
CA ASN A 217 9.20 2.79 44.09
C ASN A 217 8.03 2.58 43.13
N LEU A 218 6.81 2.91 43.55
CA LEU A 218 5.62 2.83 42.69
C LEU A 218 5.71 3.78 41.50
N ARG A 219 6.18 5.01 41.72
CA ARG A 219 6.43 5.99 40.66
C ARG A 219 7.42 5.45 39.64
N THR A 220 8.50 4.83 40.12
CA THR A 220 9.50 4.19 39.26
C THR A 220 8.87 3.08 38.41
N LYS A 221 8.02 2.23 38.99
CA LYS A 221 7.29 1.18 38.23
C LYS A 221 6.40 1.78 37.13
N TYR A 222 5.63 2.82 37.45
CA TYR A 222 4.78 3.51 36.48
C TYR A 222 5.61 4.11 35.33
N GLU A 223 6.74 4.76 35.63
CA GLU A 223 7.62 5.33 34.61
C GLU A 223 8.24 4.26 33.71
N ILE A 224 8.57 3.08 34.26
CA ILE A 224 9.06 1.94 33.47
C ILE A 224 7.98 1.44 32.52
N GLU A 225 6.76 1.15 33.00
CA GLU A 225 5.66 0.67 32.16
C GLU A 225 5.35 1.63 31.02
N LYS A 226 5.30 2.93 31.32
CA LYS A 226 5.09 3.97 30.31
C LYS A 226 6.19 3.97 29.24
N LYS A 227 7.46 3.81 29.65
CA LYS A 227 8.60 3.71 28.73
C LYS A 227 8.53 2.45 27.89
N GLU A 228 8.20 1.30 28.47
CA GLU A 228 8.05 0.02 27.76
C GLU A 228 6.97 0.11 26.68
N SER A 229 5.78 0.64 27.02
CA SER A 229 4.71 0.88 26.06
C SER A 229 5.15 1.81 24.92
N THR A 230 5.90 2.88 25.25
CA THR A 230 6.43 3.81 24.24
C THR A 230 7.44 3.11 23.32
N ILE A 231 8.35 2.30 23.87
CA ILE A 231 9.33 1.53 23.11
C ILE A 231 8.64 0.55 22.17
N GLU A 232 7.56 -0.10 22.61
CA GLU A 232 6.81 -1.04 21.80
C GLU A 232 6.18 -0.35 20.57
N VAL A 233 5.57 0.82 20.78
CA VAL A 233 5.03 1.66 19.69
C VAL A 233 6.15 2.11 18.74
N GLN A 234 7.29 2.56 19.26
CA GLN A 234 8.44 2.96 18.43
C GLN A 234 9.02 1.80 17.63
N LYS A 235 9.15 0.61 18.21
CA LYS A 235 9.58 -0.61 17.50
C LYS A 235 8.61 -0.96 16.37
N GLN A 236 7.32 -0.83 16.60
CA GLN A 236 6.31 -1.07 15.57
C GLN A 236 6.42 -0.05 14.43
N GLN A 237 6.60 1.24 14.75
CA GLN A 237 6.85 2.29 13.75
C GLN A 237 8.10 2.01 12.93
N LEU A 238 9.20 1.60 13.57
CA LEU A 238 10.44 1.24 12.90
C LEU A 238 10.26 0.04 11.98
N ARG A 239 9.54 -1.00 12.43
CA ARG A 239 9.23 -2.19 11.61
C ARG A 239 8.42 -1.82 10.37
N ASN A 240 7.41 -0.97 10.52
CA ASN A 240 6.61 -0.48 9.40
C ASN A 240 7.45 0.35 8.44
N GLY A 241 8.33 1.22 8.95
CA GLY A 241 9.28 1.99 8.13
C GLY A 241 10.21 1.11 7.30
N ASN A 242 10.76 0.05 7.91
CA ASN A 242 11.62 -0.91 7.22
C ASN A 242 10.88 -1.68 6.12
N ILE A 243 9.62 -2.08 6.36
CA ILE A 243 8.79 -2.74 5.35
C ILE A 243 8.57 -1.81 4.15
N ILE A 244 8.21 -0.54 4.40
CA ILE A 244 8.03 0.46 3.34
C ILE A 244 9.32 0.65 2.53
N LEU A 245 10.46 0.79 3.19
CA LEU A 245 11.76 0.94 2.53
C LEU A 245 12.08 -0.26 1.62
N LEU A 246 11.89 -1.48 2.12
CA LEU A 246 12.11 -2.71 1.34
C LEU A 246 11.16 -2.80 0.14
N SER A 247 9.89 -2.42 0.31
CA SER A 247 8.93 -2.35 -0.80
C SER A 247 9.38 -1.37 -1.90
N ILE A 248 9.88 -0.19 -1.51
CA ILE A 248 10.41 0.81 -2.46
C ILE A 248 11.61 0.25 -3.23
N ILE A 249 12.56 -0.37 -2.53
CA ILE A 249 13.74 -0.99 -3.17
C ILE A 249 13.30 -2.11 -4.13
N GLY A 250 12.33 -2.94 -3.75
CA GLY A 250 11.77 -3.99 -4.59
C GLY A 250 11.13 -3.44 -5.87
N ILE A 251 10.38 -2.35 -5.79
CA ILE A 251 9.78 -1.70 -6.97
C ILE A 251 10.86 -1.12 -7.89
N LEU A 252 11.86 -0.43 -7.34
CA LEU A 252 12.94 0.16 -8.12
C LEU A 252 13.79 -0.89 -8.86
N THR A 253 14.07 -2.02 -8.23
CA THR A 253 14.81 -3.13 -8.88
C THR A 253 14.00 -3.73 -10.03
N LEU A 254 12.69 -3.93 -9.83
CA LEU A 254 11.79 -4.48 -10.86
C LEU A 254 11.65 -3.53 -12.06
N LEU A 255 11.53 -2.22 -11.82
CA LEU A 255 11.54 -1.20 -12.88
C LEU A 255 12.86 -1.18 -13.65
N SER A 256 13.99 -1.31 -12.95
CA SER A 256 15.32 -1.32 -13.58
C SER A 256 15.50 -2.54 -14.49
N ILE A 257 15.07 -3.73 -14.03
CA ILE A 257 15.07 -4.95 -14.84
C ILE A 257 14.18 -4.77 -16.07
N GLY A 258 12.95 -4.24 -15.89
CA GLY A 258 12.03 -3.96 -16.99
C GLY A 258 12.63 -3.02 -18.04
N ALA A 259 13.30 -1.95 -17.60
CA ALA A 259 13.98 -1.01 -18.48
C ALA A 259 15.12 -1.66 -19.28
N ILE A 260 15.92 -2.53 -18.65
CA ILE A 260 17.01 -3.26 -19.32
C ILE A 260 16.44 -4.21 -20.38
N VAL A 261 15.39 -4.96 -20.05
CA VAL A 261 14.73 -5.88 -21.00
C VAL A 261 14.16 -5.10 -22.18
N LEU A 262 13.47 -3.99 -21.92
CA LEU A 262 12.91 -3.13 -22.97
C LEU A 262 14.00 -2.54 -23.87
N TYR A 263 15.13 -2.13 -23.30
CA TYR A 263 16.28 -1.63 -24.05
C TYR A 263 16.88 -2.71 -24.98
N LEU A 264 17.09 -3.92 -24.46
CA LEU A 264 17.63 -5.04 -25.24
C LEU A 264 16.67 -5.45 -26.37
N PHE A 265 15.37 -5.47 -26.10
CA PHE A 265 14.35 -5.78 -27.11
C PHE A 265 14.32 -4.73 -28.22
N ASN A 266 14.32 -3.44 -27.87
CA ASN A 266 14.39 -2.34 -28.84
C ASN A 266 15.67 -2.40 -29.67
N LYS A 267 16.82 -2.71 -29.05
CA LYS A 267 18.10 -2.86 -29.77
C LYS A 267 18.02 -4.00 -30.80
N LYS A 268 17.41 -5.13 -30.44
CA LYS A 268 17.22 -6.28 -31.34
C LYS A 268 16.27 -5.95 -32.49
N LEU A 269 15.15 -5.29 -32.21
CA LEU A 269 14.21 -4.81 -33.22
C LEU A 269 14.88 -3.86 -34.21
N LYS A 270 15.62 -2.86 -33.71
CA LYS A 270 16.33 -1.90 -34.56
C LYS A 270 17.36 -2.59 -35.46
N LYS A 271 18.08 -3.59 -34.94
CA LYS A 271 19.01 -4.40 -35.74
C LYS A 271 18.27 -5.16 -36.85
N SER A 272 17.18 -5.84 -36.50
CA SER A 272 16.38 -6.61 -37.47
C SER A 272 15.75 -5.71 -38.55
N ASN A 273 15.25 -4.52 -38.18
CA ASN A 273 14.74 -3.56 -39.15
C ASN A 273 15.82 -3.10 -40.13
N LYS A 274 17.02 -2.78 -39.62
CA LYS A 274 18.15 -2.38 -40.46
C LYS A 274 18.58 -3.52 -41.40
N GLU A 275 18.56 -4.76 -40.95
CA GLU A 275 18.83 -5.94 -41.77
C GLU A 275 17.77 -6.11 -42.87
N LYS A 276 16.48 -5.95 -42.54
CA LYS A 276 15.38 -5.99 -43.52
C LYS A 276 15.50 -4.87 -44.56
N GLU A 277 15.75 -3.63 -44.14
CA GLU A 277 15.96 -2.50 -45.06
C GLU A 277 17.13 -2.75 -46.02
N PHE A 278 18.23 -3.29 -45.51
CA PHE A 278 19.38 -3.66 -46.33
C PHE A 278 19.03 -4.75 -47.36
N LEU A 279 18.30 -5.80 -46.94
CA LEU A 279 17.88 -6.88 -47.84
C LEU A 279 16.95 -6.39 -48.95
N ILE A 280 15.97 -5.53 -48.62
CA ILE A 280 15.06 -4.95 -49.62
C ILE A 280 15.89 -4.13 -50.63
N LYS A 281 16.83 -3.30 -50.16
CA LYS A 281 17.72 -2.52 -51.03
C LYS A 281 18.53 -3.40 -51.99
N GLU A 282 19.10 -4.49 -51.48
CA GLU A 282 19.86 -5.45 -52.29
C GLU A 282 18.98 -6.11 -53.36
N ILE A 283 17.73 -6.48 -53.04
CA ILE A 283 16.79 -7.04 -54.03
C ILE A 283 16.56 -6.05 -55.17
N HIS A 284 16.25 -4.78 -54.89
CA HIS A 284 16.02 -3.80 -55.96
C HIS A 284 17.27 -3.54 -56.81
N HIS A 285 18.46 -3.49 -56.19
CA HIS A 285 19.71 -3.41 -56.95
C HIS A 285 19.91 -4.61 -57.88
N ARG A 286 19.61 -5.83 -57.41
CA ARG A 286 19.67 -7.04 -58.24
C ARG A 286 18.64 -7.02 -59.35
N VAL A 287 17.41 -6.59 -59.08
CA VAL A 287 16.37 -6.46 -60.11
C VAL A 287 16.80 -5.46 -61.18
N LYS A 288 17.36 -4.30 -60.79
CA LYS A 288 17.94 -3.34 -61.74
C LYS A 288 19.02 -3.99 -62.61
N ASN A 289 19.96 -4.71 -62.00
CA ASN A 289 21.03 -5.39 -62.74
C ASN A 289 20.48 -6.44 -63.70
N ASN A 290 19.46 -7.21 -63.28
CA ASN A 290 18.81 -8.21 -64.13
C ASN A 290 18.09 -7.57 -65.32
N LEU A 291 17.38 -6.46 -65.11
CA LEU A 291 16.73 -5.71 -66.19
C LEU A 291 17.75 -5.13 -67.16
N GLN A 292 18.90 -4.64 -66.67
CA GLN A 292 19.97 -4.14 -67.52
C GLN A 292 20.62 -5.25 -68.37
N VAL A 293 20.85 -6.43 -67.79
CA VAL A 293 21.34 -7.60 -68.55
C VAL A 293 20.32 -8.03 -69.60
N LEU A 294 19.03 -8.08 -69.24
CA LEU A 294 17.95 -8.42 -70.16
C LEU A 294 17.88 -7.42 -71.34
N SER A 295 17.90 -6.12 -71.06
CA SER A 295 17.93 -5.07 -72.08
C SER A 295 19.15 -5.21 -73.00
N SER A 296 20.33 -5.48 -72.44
CA SER A 296 21.56 -5.69 -73.23
C SER A 296 21.48 -6.93 -74.13
N LEU A 297 20.87 -8.01 -73.65
CA LEU A 297 20.65 -9.22 -74.45
C LEU A 297 19.66 -8.98 -75.59
N LEU A 298 18.55 -8.28 -75.32
CA LEU A 298 17.57 -7.89 -76.35
C LEU A 298 18.23 -7.00 -77.42
N HIS A 299 19.07 -6.04 -77.01
CA HIS A 299 19.85 -5.20 -77.94
C HIS A 299 20.82 -5.99 -78.81
N LEU A 300 21.48 -6.99 -78.24
CA LEU A 300 22.39 -7.84 -79.00
C LEU A 300 21.63 -8.73 -79.98
N GLN A 301 20.51 -9.31 -79.55
CA GLN A 301 19.66 -10.15 -80.41
C GLN A 301 19.04 -9.36 -81.56
N SER A 302 18.62 -8.12 -81.31
CA SER A 302 18.01 -7.27 -82.34
C SER A 302 18.94 -7.04 -83.55
N ARG A 303 20.26 -6.97 -83.34
CA ARG A 303 21.27 -6.81 -84.41
C ARG A 303 21.30 -7.96 -85.43
N TYR A 304 20.80 -9.15 -85.08
CA TYR A 304 20.80 -10.32 -85.94
C TYR A 304 19.45 -10.55 -86.64
N ILE A 305 18.43 -9.76 -86.31
CA ILE A 305 17.10 -9.86 -86.92
C ILE A 305 17.09 -9.10 -88.23
N LYS A 306 16.71 -9.78 -89.32
CA LYS A 306 16.60 -9.19 -90.66
C LYS A 306 15.17 -8.76 -91.02
N ASP A 307 14.19 -9.36 -90.38
CA ASP A 307 12.78 -9.04 -90.57
C ASP A 307 12.43 -7.77 -89.80
N GLU A 308 12.01 -6.72 -90.50
CA GLU A 308 11.75 -5.41 -89.89
C GLU A 308 10.61 -5.46 -88.86
N VAL A 309 9.58 -6.28 -89.10
CA VAL A 309 8.45 -6.44 -88.17
C VAL A 309 8.91 -7.10 -86.86
N ALA A 310 9.74 -8.14 -86.94
CA ALA A 310 10.33 -8.79 -85.78
C ALA A 310 11.35 -7.89 -85.06
N LEU A 311 12.10 -7.06 -85.79
CA LEU A 311 13.04 -6.10 -85.21
C LEU A 311 12.30 -5.02 -84.40
N ASP A 312 11.21 -4.50 -84.94
CA ASP A 312 10.39 -3.49 -84.27
C ASP A 312 9.68 -4.04 -83.03
N ALA A 313 9.20 -5.29 -83.09
CA ALA A 313 8.66 -5.98 -81.91
C ALA A 313 9.72 -6.18 -80.81
N MET A 314 10.97 -6.48 -81.18
CA MET A 314 12.07 -6.60 -80.22
C MET A 314 12.47 -5.27 -79.60
N ARG A 315 12.53 -4.20 -80.40
CA ARG A 315 12.78 -2.83 -79.88
C ARG A 315 11.69 -2.38 -78.93
N GLU A 316 10.44 -2.71 -79.21
CA GLU A 316 9.31 -2.42 -78.32
C GLU A 316 9.42 -3.19 -76.99
N GLY A 317 9.80 -4.48 -77.05
CA GLY A 317 10.11 -5.26 -75.85
C GLY A 317 11.26 -4.68 -75.03
N GLN A 318 12.31 -4.20 -75.70
CA GLN A 318 13.46 -3.56 -75.05
C GLN A 318 13.05 -2.25 -74.35
N ASN A 319 12.32 -1.36 -75.04
CA ASN A 319 11.84 -0.10 -74.46
C ASN A 319 11.00 -0.33 -73.19
N ARG A 320 10.19 -1.40 -73.14
CA ARG A 320 9.43 -1.79 -71.93
C ARG A 320 10.35 -2.22 -70.78
N VAL A 321 11.38 -3.02 -71.06
CA VAL A 321 12.36 -3.45 -70.06
C VAL A 321 13.14 -2.25 -69.51
N ASP A 322 13.48 -1.29 -70.37
CA ASP A 322 14.16 -0.06 -69.99
C ASP A 322 13.25 0.85 -69.13
N ALA A 323 11.96 0.96 -69.49
CA ALA A 323 10.97 1.68 -68.69
C ALA A 323 10.81 1.09 -67.28
N MET A 324 10.78 -0.23 -67.15
CA MET A 324 10.79 -0.92 -65.84
C MET A 324 12.10 -0.66 -65.08
N GLY A 325 13.24 -0.72 -65.78
CA GLY A 325 14.58 -0.46 -65.19
C GLY A 325 14.69 0.95 -64.60
N LEU A 326 14.12 1.95 -65.29
CA LEU A 326 14.11 3.34 -64.85
C LEU A 326 13.30 3.53 -63.56
N ILE A 327 12.16 2.84 -63.40
CA ILE A 327 11.38 2.83 -62.15
C ILE A 327 12.21 2.23 -61.00
N HIS A 328 12.85 1.09 -61.24
CA HIS A 328 13.67 0.42 -60.23
C HIS A 328 14.86 1.28 -59.77
N GLN A 329 15.44 2.10 -60.65
CA GLN A 329 16.48 3.07 -60.27
C GLN A 329 15.93 4.21 -59.39
N LYS A 330 14.68 4.64 -59.62
CA LYS A 330 14.07 5.78 -58.93
C LYS A 330 13.66 5.50 -57.49
N LEU A 331 13.33 4.25 -57.16
CA LEU A 331 12.93 3.84 -55.81
C LEU A 331 13.97 4.07 -54.71
N TYR A 332 15.25 4.18 -55.07
CA TYR A 332 16.36 4.29 -54.12
C TYR A 332 17.18 5.57 -54.23
N THR A 333 16.85 6.46 -55.18
CA THR A 333 17.48 7.80 -55.25
C THR A 333 16.71 8.86 -54.47
N GLY A 334 15.48 8.57 -54.00
CA GLY A 334 14.67 9.46 -53.16
C GLY A 334 14.76 9.15 -51.66
N ASN A 335 14.44 10.13 -50.81
CA ASN A 335 14.44 9.99 -49.34
C ASN A 335 13.34 9.06 -48.78
N ASN A 336 12.47 8.51 -49.62
CA ASN A 336 11.34 7.68 -49.21
C ASN A 336 11.34 6.37 -50.01
N LEU A 337 11.69 5.27 -49.33
CA LEU A 337 12.05 3.96 -49.90
C LEU A 337 10.88 3.20 -50.58
N ALA A 338 9.69 3.78 -50.62
CA ALA A 338 8.47 3.10 -51.06
C ALA A 338 7.77 3.76 -52.27
N ASN A 339 8.13 5.01 -52.63
CA ASN A 339 7.35 5.80 -53.58
C ASN A 339 8.20 6.38 -54.72
N VAL A 340 7.67 6.36 -55.93
CA VAL A 340 8.22 6.94 -57.16
C VAL A 340 7.57 8.29 -57.41
N GLU A 341 8.38 9.34 -57.56
CA GLU A 341 7.86 10.62 -58.05
C GLU A 341 7.61 10.54 -59.57
N MET A 342 6.35 10.59 -59.97
CA MET A 342 5.97 10.36 -61.36
C MET A 342 6.39 11.47 -62.31
N ARG A 343 6.47 12.72 -61.85
CA ARG A 343 6.92 13.84 -62.70
C ARG A 343 8.34 13.61 -63.24
N GLU A 344 9.29 13.34 -62.34
CA GLU A 344 10.68 13.12 -62.72
C GLU A 344 10.83 11.84 -63.55
N TYR A 345 10.07 10.79 -63.20
CA TYR A 345 10.10 9.52 -63.92
C TYR A 345 9.60 9.66 -65.36
N VAL A 346 8.39 10.19 -65.57
CA VAL A 346 7.77 10.34 -66.90
C VAL A 346 8.60 11.23 -67.81
N SER A 347 9.17 12.30 -67.27
CA SER A 347 10.07 13.19 -68.03
C SER A 347 11.31 12.46 -68.57
N LYS A 348 11.91 11.58 -67.75
CA LYS A 348 13.06 10.77 -68.17
C LYS A 348 12.68 9.68 -69.15
N LEU A 349 11.52 9.06 -68.97
CA LEU A 349 11.00 8.05 -69.88
C LEU A 349 10.79 8.62 -71.28
N GLY A 350 10.11 9.77 -71.40
CA GLY A 350 9.87 10.41 -72.70
C GLY A 350 11.17 10.79 -73.42
N ASN A 351 12.14 11.36 -72.70
CA ASN A 351 13.45 11.67 -73.29
C ASN A 351 14.19 10.41 -73.76
N SER A 352 14.18 9.34 -72.96
CA SER A 352 14.79 8.06 -73.34
C SER A 352 14.13 7.45 -74.57
N LEU A 353 12.83 7.66 -74.77
CA LEU A 353 12.11 7.20 -75.95
C LEU A 353 12.47 8.03 -77.19
N LEU A 354 12.55 9.36 -77.09
CA LEU A 354 13.04 10.19 -78.20
C LEU A 354 14.44 9.75 -78.66
N ASP A 355 15.34 9.47 -77.71
CA ASP A 355 16.68 8.98 -77.98
C ASP A 355 16.67 7.60 -78.67
N SER A 356 15.83 6.67 -78.20
CA SER A 356 15.71 5.31 -78.77
C SER A 356 15.20 5.33 -80.22
N PHE A 357 14.32 6.29 -80.55
CA PHE A 357 13.81 6.52 -81.90
C PHE A 357 14.74 7.39 -82.77
N GLY A 358 15.90 7.82 -82.26
CA GLY A 358 16.89 8.61 -82.99
C GLY A 358 16.43 10.05 -83.30
N ILE A 359 15.50 10.59 -82.49
CA ILE A 359 14.92 11.91 -82.68
C ILE A 359 15.75 12.92 -81.90
N HIS A 360 16.73 13.53 -82.57
CA HIS A 360 17.67 14.49 -81.95
C HIS A 360 17.60 15.90 -82.57
N ASP A 361 16.73 16.10 -83.56
CA ASP A 361 16.61 17.33 -84.35
C ASP A 361 15.48 18.26 -83.88
N ASN A 362 14.91 18.00 -82.69
CA ASN A 362 13.76 18.70 -82.13
C ASN A 362 12.53 18.74 -83.06
N ARG A 363 12.39 17.77 -83.98
CA ARG A 363 11.19 17.70 -84.84
C ARG A 363 9.94 17.33 -84.03
N ILE A 364 10.08 16.46 -83.03
CA ILE A 364 8.99 16.10 -82.11
C ILE A 364 9.36 16.58 -80.71
N GLU A 365 8.48 17.39 -80.12
CA GLU A 365 8.61 17.89 -78.75
C GLU A 365 7.63 17.14 -77.83
N ILE A 366 8.08 16.75 -76.63
CA ILE A 366 7.21 16.23 -75.58
C ILE A 366 6.98 17.32 -74.53
N VAL A 367 5.73 17.76 -74.39
CA VAL A 367 5.29 18.74 -73.40
C VAL A 367 4.72 18.02 -72.18
N TYR A 368 5.26 18.33 -71.00
CA TYR A 368 4.89 17.67 -69.76
C TYR A 368 4.06 18.59 -68.86
N ASN A 369 2.79 18.24 -68.63
CA ASN A 369 1.91 18.88 -67.65
C ASN A 369 1.62 17.91 -66.49
N LEU A 370 2.60 17.74 -65.61
CA LEU A 370 2.58 16.67 -64.60
C LEU A 370 2.44 17.26 -63.20
N SER A 371 1.42 16.83 -62.46
CA SER A 371 1.28 17.09 -61.02
C SER A 371 2.36 16.35 -60.23
N LYS A 372 2.72 16.88 -59.04
CA LYS A 372 3.69 16.21 -58.15
C LYS A 372 3.02 15.04 -57.46
N LEU A 373 3.09 13.87 -58.08
CA LEU A 373 2.44 12.62 -57.66
C LEU A 373 3.47 11.58 -57.23
N TYR A 374 3.19 10.88 -56.13
CA TYR A 374 4.02 9.80 -55.59
C TYR A 374 3.24 8.49 -55.60
N LEU A 375 3.74 7.50 -56.34
CA LEU A 375 3.11 6.18 -56.47
C LEU A 375 3.99 5.09 -55.87
N ASP A 376 3.39 4.07 -55.27
CA ASP A 376 4.13 2.83 -54.96
C ASP A 376 4.61 2.14 -56.25
N VAL A 377 5.51 1.17 -56.10
CA VAL A 377 6.04 0.39 -57.24
C VAL A 377 4.93 -0.33 -58.02
N GLU A 378 3.94 -0.84 -57.29
CA GLU A 378 2.89 -1.68 -57.83
C GLU A 378 1.99 -0.92 -58.80
N LYS A 379 1.78 0.39 -58.57
CA LYS A 379 1.05 1.33 -59.43
C LYS A 379 1.96 2.03 -60.44
N ALA A 380 3.19 2.39 -60.04
CA ALA A 380 4.13 3.10 -60.90
C ALA A 380 4.53 2.27 -62.14
N ILE A 381 4.74 0.96 -61.99
CA ILE A 381 5.12 0.08 -63.11
C ILE A 381 4.02 0.02 -64.18
N PRO A 382 2.76 -0.34 -63.87
CA PRO A 382 1.68 -0.33 -64.84
C PRO A 382 1.49 1.04 -65.51
N LEU A 383 1.50 2.14 -64.72
CA LEU A 383 1.29 3.48 -65.27
C LEU A 383 2.44 3.90 -66.20
N GLY A 384 3.69 3.61 -65.82
CA GLY A 384 4.86 3.88 -66.64
C GLY A 384 4.86 3.10 -67.95
N LEU A 385 4.42 1.84 -67.94
CA LEU A 385 4.26 1.05 -69.14
C LEU A 385 3.13 1.59 -70.04
N ILE A 386 1.99 1.99 -69.48
CA ILE A 386 0.92 2.63 -70.26
C ILE A 386 1.46 3.87 -70.98
N ILE A 387 2.17 4.74 -70.26
CA ILE A 387 2.78 5.96 -70.84
C ILE A 387 3.81 5.58 -71.91
N ASN A 388 4.65 4.57 -71.66
CA ASN A 388 5.62 4.07 -72.63
C ASN A 388 4.95 3.64 -73.94
N GLU A 389 3.86 2.87 -73.86
CA GLU A 389 3.11 2.43 -75.04
C GLU A 389 2.46 3.61 -75.78
N LEU A 390 1.85 4.55 -75.05
CA LEU A 390 1.18 5.69 -75.66
C LEU A 390 2.17 6.64 -76.38
N ILE A 391 3.33 6.91 -75.78
CA ILE A 391 4.39 7.68 -76.43
C ILE A 391 4.95 6.90 -77.63
N THR A 392 5.23 5.61 -77.47
CA THR A 392 5.75 4.76 -78.56
C THR A 392 4.80 4.74 -79.75
N ASN A 393 3.49 4.59 -79.52
CA ASN A 393 2.47 4.63 -80.57
C ASN A 393 2.45 5.98 -81.28
N SER A 394 2.57 7.08 -80.53
CA SER A 394 2.64 8.43 -81.09
C SER A 394 3.88 8.59 -81.98
N LEU A 395 5.07 8.19 -81.50
CA LEU A 395 6.33 8.30 -82.25
C LEU A 395 6.34 7.42 -83.52
N LYS A 396 5.70 6.24 -83.50
CA LYS A 396 5.62 5.31 -84.64
C LYS A 396 4.59 5.74 -85.68
N HIS A 397 3.43 6.24 -85.25
CA HIS A 397 2.24 6.30 -86.11
C HIS A 397 1.67 7.71 -86.32
N ALA A 398 1.96 8.67 -85.45
CA ALA A 398 1.32 9.98 -85.50
C ALA A 398 1.97 10.93 -86.51
N PHE A 399 3.29 10.84 -86.71
CA PHE A 399 4.08 11.82 -87.48
C PHE A 399 4.82 11.16 -88.64
N ASP A 400 4.84 11.80 -89.80
CA ASP A 400 5.69 11.39 -90.90
C ASP A 400 7.18 11.79 -90.64
N PRO A 401 8.19 11.15 -91.28
CA PRO A 401 9.60 11.29 -90.91
C PRO A 401 10.17 12.72 -90.84
N LEU A 402 9.58 13.67 -91.56
CA LEU A 402 10.01 15.08 -91.65
C LEU A 402 9.02 16.06 -91.00
N GLU A 403 7.94 15.55 -90.41
CA GLU A 403 6.88 16.36 -89.83
C GLU A 403 7.27 16.84 -88.43
N LYS A 404 6.91 18.10 -88.12
CA LYS A 404 7.03 18.64 -86.76
C LYS A 404 5.77 18.34 -85.97
N GLY A 405 5.94 17.96 -84.71
CA GLY A 405 4.84 17.51 -83.89
C GLY A 405 5.04 17.74 -82.40
N ILE A 406 3.93 17.74 -81.67
CA ILE A 406 3.93 17.85 -80.22
C ILE A 406 3.19 16.64 -79.64
N ILE A 407 3.80 15.99 -78.67
CA ILE A 407 3.16 15.02 -77.79
C ILE A 407 2.98 15.68 -76.43
N THR A 408 1.74 15.78 -75.97
CA THR A 408 1.42 16.33 -74.65
C THR A 408 1.10 15.20 -73.69
N ILE A 409 1.73 15.23 -72.51
CA ILE A 409 1.46 14.28 -71.42
C ILE A 409 0.96 15.05 -70.23
N GLU A 410 -0.26 14.76 -69.81
CA GLU A 410 -0.89 15.35 -68.64
C GLU A 410 -1.13 14.29 -67.58
N LEU A 411 -0.67 14.54 -66.35
CA LEU A 411 -0.93 13.65 -65.22
C LEU A 411 -1.39 14.52 -64.06
N HIS A 412 -2.68 14.48 -63.75
CA HIS A 412 -3.26 15.36 -62.76
C HIS A 412 -3.95 14.61 -61.64
N LYS A 413 -3.81 15.21 -60.46
CA LYS A 413 -4.62 14.88 -59.30
C LYS A 413 -5.81 15.85 -59.29
N ASN A 414 -7.03 15.33 -59.36
CA ASN A 414 -8.23 16.14 -59.19
C ASN A 414 -8.78 15.90 -57.78
N TYR A 415 -9.02 16.97 -57.01
CA TYR A 415 -9.58 16.85 -55.65
C TYR A 415 -11.11 16.71 -55.65
N LEU A 416 -11.76 17.00 -56.78
CA LEU A 416 -13.22 17.02 -56.94
C LEU A 416 -13.74 15.92 -57.89
N ASP A 417 -12.85 15.19 -58.57
CA ASP A 417 -13.16 14.15 -59.56
C ASP A 417 -12.01 13.10 -59.58
N ASN A 418 -12.05 12.15 -60.51
CA ASN A 418 -11.03 11.12 -60.69
C ASN A 418 -9.63 11.68 -61.06
N ASP A 419 -8.57 11.03 -60.58
CA ASP A 419 -7.20 11.23 -61.06
C ASP A 419 -7.14 10.84 -62.55
N TYR A 420 -6.32 11.51 -63.36
CA TYR A 420 -6.27 11.19 -64.78
C TYR A 420 -4.89 11.31 -65.41
N LEU A 421 -4.67 10.47 -66.44
CA LEU A 421 -3.59 10.54 -67.39
C LEU A 421 -4.20 10.91 -68.76
N VAL A 422 -3.66 11.92 -69.42
CA VAL A 422 -3.96 12.21 -70.83
C VAL A 422 -2.65 12.17 -71.59
N VAL A 423 -2.62 11.43 -72.70
CA VAL A 423 -1.54 11.49 -73.68
C VAL A 423 -2.16 11.83 -75.02
N SER A 424 -1.72 12.92 -75.64
CA SER A 424 -2.22 13.39 -76.93
C SER A 424 -1.10 13.79 -77.87
N ASP A 425 -1.24 13.47 -79.14
CA ASP A 425 -0.36 13.93 -80.21
C ASP A 425 -1.07 14.88 -81.18
N THR A 426 -0.30 15.75 -81.85
CA THR A 426 -0.77 16.65 -82.91
C THR A 426 -0.64 16.04 -84.32
N GLY A 427 -0.53 14.72 -84.42
CA GLY A 427 -0.25 14.03 -85.68
C GLY A 427 -1.47 13.92 -86.58
N ARG A 428 -1.36 13.05 -87.59
CA ARG A 428 -2.41 12.85 -88.60
C ARG A 428 -3.78 12.36 -88.07
N GLY A 429 -3.85 11.93 -86.81
CA GLY A 429 -5.06 11.34 -86.22
C GLY A 429 -5.59 10.20 -87.09
N ASN A 430 -6.92 10.13 -87.28
CA ASN A 430 -7.57 9.16 -88.14
C ASN A 430 -7.91 9.71 -89.55
N ARG A 431 -6.98 10.46 -90.18
CA ARG A 431 -7.19 11.01 -91.55
C ARG A 431 -7.14 9.96 -92.67
N GLN A 432 -6.91 8.69 -92.37
CA GLN A 432 -7.16 7.58 -93.29
C GLN A 432 -8.06 6.56 -92.61
N GLN A 433 -9.34 6.51 -93.00
CA GLN A 433 -10.13 5.29 -92.86
C GLN A 433 -9.42 4.19 -93.67
N ARG A 434 -8.55 3.42 -93.03
CA ARG A 434 -8.29 2.04 -93.45
C ARG A 434 -9.23 1.16 -92.67
N ASP A 435 -9.89 0.25 -93.38
CA ASP A 435 -10.70 -0.86 -92.85
C ASP A 435 -9.85 -1.84 -91.99
N GLU A 436 -9.25 -1.36 -90.91
CA GLU A 436 -8.53 -2.18 -89.94
C GLU A 436 -9.48 -2.59 -88.81
N LYS A 437 -10.50 -3.37 -89.20
CA LYS A 437 -11.23 -4.25 -88.27
C LYS A 437 -10.43 -5.53 -87.96
N GLN A 438 -9.11 -5.54 -88.15
CA GLN A 438 -8.27 -6.71 -87.96
C GLN A 438 -7.07 -6.40 -87.07
N ASN A 439 -7.12 -7.01 -85.88
CA ASN A 439 -6.07 -7.20 -84.87
C ASN A 439 -5.70 -5.95 -84.05
N ALA A 440 -6.28 -5.85 -82.84
CA ALA A 440 -5.74 -5.03 -81.78
C ALA A 440 -4.24 -5.33 -81.62
N SER A 441 -3.39 -4.30 -81.77
CA SER A 441 -1.95 -4.47 -81.59
C SER A 441 -1.68 -4.90 -80.14
N PHE A 442 -0.61 -5.67 -79.93
CA PHE A 442 -0.22 -6.11 -78.58
C PHE A 442 -0.14 -4.93 -77.59
N GLY A 443 0.38 -3.78 -78.02
CA GLY A 443 0.44 -2.56 -77.21
C GLY A 443 -0.93 -2.03 -76.77
N THR A 444 -1.94 -2.04 -77.65
CA THR A 444 -3.32 -1.62 -77.27
C THR A 444 -3.98 -2.58 -76.28
N GLY A 445 -3.72 -3.89 -76.41
CA GLY A 445 -4.13 -4.89 -75.43
C GLY A 445 -3.44 -4.69 -74.08
N LEU A 446 -2.14 -4.38 -74.08
CA LEU A 446 -1.36 -4.12 -72.88
C LEU A 446 -1.86 -2.88 -72.13
N ILE A 447 -2.16 -1.78 -72.84
CA ILE A 447 -2.75 -0.57 -72.24
C ILE A 447 -4.08 -0.92 -71.54
N SER A 448 -4.93 -1.74 -72.17
CA SER A 448 -6.22 -2.15 -71.61
C SER A 448 -6.05 -2.96 -70.32
N ILE A 449 -5.20 -3.99 -70.34
CA ILE A 449 -4.92 -4.86 -69.17
C ILE A 449 -4.32 -4.05 -68.00
N LEU A 450 -3.36 -3.18 -68.30
CA LEU A 450 -2.72 -2.37 -67.25
C LEU A 450 -3.66 -1.30 -66.71
N THR A 451 -4.55 -0.76 -67.53
CA THR A 451 -5.57 0.19 -67.08
C THR A 451 -6.58 -0.47 -66.18
N GLU A 452 -7.04 -1.70 -66.50
CA GLU A 452 -7.89 -2.49 -65.63
C GLU A 452 -7.21 -2.80 -64.28
N LYS A 453 -5.92 -3.16 -64.31
CA LYS A 453 -5.12 -3.37 -63.08
C LYS A 453 -5.06 -2.12 -62.18
N LEU A 454 -5.12 -0.93 -62.78
CA LEU A 454 -5.16 0.35 -62.06
C LEU A 454 -6.58 0.83 -61.75
N ASN A 455 -7.61 0.01 -61.97
CA ASN A 455 -9.03 0.37 -61.85
C ASN A 455 -9.38 1.65 -62.63
N GLY A 456 -8.83 1.78 -63.84
CA GLY A 456 -9.03 2.93 -64.70
C GLY A 456 -10.06 2.71 -65.82
N LYS A 457 -10.54 3.81 -66.41
CA LYS A 457 -11.41 3.81 -67.59
C LYS A 457 -10.75 4.60 -68.72
N ILE A 458 -10.69 4.00 -69.91
CA ILE A 458 -10.06 4.57 -71.10
C ILE A 458 -11.12 5.26 -71.97
N GLU A 459 -10.82 6.48 -72.40
CA GLU A 459 -11.55 7.26 -73.39
C GLU A 459 -10.58 7.68 -74.51
N ILE A 460 -11.01 7.58 -75.77
CA ILE A 460 -10.18 7.93 -76.93
C ILE A 460 -10.88 9.04 -77.72
N ASN A 461 -10.15 10.10 -78.06
CA ASN A 461 -10.60 11.19 -78.93
C ASN A 461 -9.64 11.35 -80.11
N GLN A 462 -10.19 11.50 -81.33
CA GLN A 462 -9.43 11.56 -82.59
C GLN A 462 -9.70 12.82 -83.43
N GLU A 463 -10.37 13.84 -82.87
CA GLU A 463 -10.82 15.01 -83.65
C GLU A 463 -9.67 15.93 -84.11
N ASN A 464 -8.61 16.07 -83.31
CA ASN A 464 -7.45 16.93 -83.58
C ASN A 464 -6.13 16.22 -83.23
N GLY A 465 -5.82 15.13 -83.94
CA GLY A 465 -4.72 14.21 -83.64
C GLY A 465 -5.23 12.93 -82.99
N TYR A 466 -4.45 12.30 -82.12
CA TYR A 466 -4.90 11.16 -81.32
C TYR A 466 -4.70 11.44 -79.83
N GLN A 467 -5.76 11.30 -79.04
CA GLN A 467 -5.75 11.51 -77.60
C GLN A 467 -6.29 10.28 -76.87
N THR A 468 -5.53 9.80 -75.90
CA THR A 468 -5.99 8.81 -74.92
C THR A 468 -6.11 9.48 -73.57
N LYS A 469 -7.30 9.44 -72.98
CA LYS A 469 -7.57 9.85 -71.60
C LYS A 469 -7.89 8.62 -70.76
N ILE A 470 -7.23 8.50 -69.62
CA ILE A 470 -7.46 7.44 -68.66
C ILE A 470 -7.82 8.09 -67.34
N SER A 471 -9.02 7.82 -66.84
CA SER A 471 -9.47 8.24 -65.51
C SER A 471 -9.32 7.10 -64.52
N PHE A 472 -8.93 7.41 -63.29
CA PHE A 472 -8.64 6.43 -62.25
C PHE A 472 -9.42 6.77 -60.98
N GLU A 473 -10.06 5.77 -60.37
CA GLU A 473 -10.88 5.97 -59.17
C GLU A 473 -10.02 6.39 -57.95
N ASN A 474 -8.77 5.91 -57.86
CA ASN A 474 -7.77 6.40 -56.89
C ASN A 474 -6.34 5.99 -57.30
N LEU A 475 -5.53 6.96 -57.78
CA LEU A 475 -4.14 6.68 -58.15
C LEU A 475 -3.19 6.77 -56.96
N ASN A 476 -3.55 7.48 -55.88
CA ASN A 476 -2.68 7.68 -54.72
C ASN A 476 -2.72 6.52 -53.70
N LEU A 477 -1.76 6.54 -52.76
CA LEU A 477 -1.72 5.70 -51.57
C LEU A 477 -2.96 5.87 -50.69
#